data_AF-W1XCH2-F1
#
_entry.id   AF-W1XCH2-F1
#
_cell.length_a   1.000
_cell.length_b   1.000
_cell.length_c   1.000
_cell.angle_alpha   90.00
_cell.angle_beta   90.00
_cell.angle_gamma   90.00
#
_symmetry.space_group_name_H-M   'P 1'
#
loop_
_entity.id
_entity.type
_entity.pdbx_description
1 polymer ?
#
loop_
_entity_poly.entity_id
_entity_poly.type
_entity_poly.pdbx_seq_one_letter_code
_entity_poly.pdbx_strand_id
1 'polypeptide(L)' 'MKIEPLSQSNAEEIANHWHYEGIYAFYARQTDYEDYEEILSPEARGDHYYQVLKNDELYGFFCLFPV' A
#
# COMPACT_ATOMS: atom_id res chain seq x y z
N MET A 1 -17.91 -2.61 3.60
CA MET A 1 -16.52 -2.36 3.17
C MET A 1 -16.56 -1.30 2.08
N LYS A 2 -15.58 -0.40 2.05
CA LYS A 2 -15.42 0.64 1.01
C LYS A 2 -14.11 0.40 0.28
N ILE A 3 -14.08 0.70 -1.01
CA ILE A 3 -12.85 0.70 -1.83
C ILE A 3 -12.69 2.10 -2.38
N GLU A 4 -11.55 2.72 -2.13
CA GLU A 4 -11.26 4.12 -2.45
C GLU A 4 -9.80 4.24 -2.91
N PRO A 5 -9.41 5.31 -3.63
CA PRO A 5 -8.00 5.59 -3.89
C PRO A 5 -7.19 5.61 -2.59
N LEU A 6 -5.95 5.11 -2.65
CA LEU A 6 -5.09 5.07 -1.47
C LEU A 6 -4.74 6.49 -1.01
N SER A 7 -5.16 6.83 0.21
CA SER A 7 -4.78 8.08 0.85
C SER A 7 -3.31 8.09 1.25
N GLN A 8 -2.71 9.29 1.33
CA GLN A 8 -1.30 9.42 1.72
C GLN A 8 -1.03 8.84 3.12
N SER A 9 -1.89 9.11 4.09
CA SER A 9 -1.72 8.61 5.46
C SER A 9 -1.73 7.08 5.51
N ASN A 10 -2.60 6.44 4.72
CA ASN A 10 -2.66 4.98 4.68
C ASN A 10 -1.50 4.38 3.87
N ALA A 11 -0.99 5.10 2.85
CA ALA A 11 0.23 4.69 2.15
C ALA A 11 1.44 4.65 3.10
N GLU A 12 1.59 5.68 3.93
CA GLU A 12 2.64 5.74 4.96
C GLU A 12 2.47 4.64 6.01
N GLU A 13 1.24 4.37 6.46
CA GLU A 13 0.93 3.26 7.37
C GLU A 13 1.40 1.90 6.79
N ILE A 14 1.04 1.62 5.54
CA ILE A 14 1.42 0.38 4.86
C ILE A 14 2.95 0.30 4.70
N ALA A 15 3.59 1.35 4.19
CA ALA A 15 5.01 1.32 3.88
C ALA A 15 5.91 1.23 5.13
N ASN A 16 5.52 1.90 6.20
CA ASN A 16 6.35 2.05 7.40
C ASN A 16 6.04 1.04 8.50
N HIS A 17 4.83 0.50 8.54
CA HIS A 17 4.37 -0.31 9.68
C HIS A 17 3.90 -1.72 9.31
N TRP A 18 3.57 -2.00 8.05
CA TRP A 18 3.19 -3.35 7.65
C TRP A 18 4.42 -4.20 7.36
N HIS A 19 4.99 -4.74 8.43
CA HIS A 19 6.13 -5.64 8.38
C HIS A 19 5.69 -7.06 8.77
N TYR A 20 6.22 -8.03 8.03
CA TYR A 20 5.95 -9.45 8.25
C TYR A 20 7.29 -10.16 8.51
N GLU A 21 7.26 -11.18 9.35
CA GLU A 21 8.47 -11.96 9.67
C GLU A 21 8.54 -13.25 8.84
N GLY A 22 9.74 -13.85 8.84
CA GLY A 22 9.98 -15.15 8.24
C GLY A 22 9.74 -15.19 6.74
N ILE A 23 9.05 -16.23 6.27
CA ILE A 23 8.82 -16.44 4.83
C ILE A 23 7.91 -15.39 4.19
N TYR A 24 7.27 -14.53 4.99
CA TYR A 24 6.39 -13.47 4.50
C TYR A 24 7.07 -12.09 4.51
N ALA A 25 8.33 -12.00 4.94
CA ALA A 25 9.07 -10.73 4.97
C ALA A 25 9.15 -10.04 3.60
N PHE A 26 9.07 -10.80 2.51
CA PHE A 26 9.02 -10.24 1.14
C PHE A 26 7.78 -9.37 0.86
N TYR A 27 6.73 -9.46 1.67
CA TYR A 27 5.57 -8.56 1.55
C TYR A 27 5.80 -7.19 2.21
N ALA A 28 6.85 -7.04 3.02
CA ALA A 28 7.18 -5.74 3.59
C ALA A 28 7.74 -4.85 2.47
N ARG A 29 7.11 -3.69 2.25
CA ARG A 29 7.49 -2.75 1.19
C ARG A 29 8.97 -2.35 1.26
N GLN A 30 9.55 -2.24 2.45
CA GLN A 30 10.97 -1.89 2.63
C GLN A 30 11.95 -2.94 2.08
N THR A 31 11.48 -4.15 1.76
CA THR A 31 12.33 -5.17 1.12
C THR A 31 12.57 -4.90 -0.36
N ASP A 32 11.74 -4.05 -0.98
CA ASP A 32 11.89 -3.57 -2.35
C ASP A 32 11.81 -2.04 -2.37
N TYR A 33 12.96 -1.40 -2.59
CA TYR A 33 13.08 0.06 -2.51
C TYR A 33 12.25 0.78 -3.58
N GLU A 34 12.09 0.20 -4.77
CA GLU A 34 11.30 0.81 -5.85
C GLU A 34 9.82 0.85 -5.44
N ASP A 35 9.33 -0.27 -4.93
CA ASP A 35 7.98 -0.46 -4.40
C ASP A 35 7.65 0.48 -3.21
N TYR A 36 8.63 0.71 -2.33
CA TYR A 36 8.52 1.61 -1.19
C TYR A 36 8.44 3.08 -1.61
N GLU A 37 9.31 3.52 -2.53
CA GLU A 37 9.28 4.89 -3.04
C GLU A 37 8.01 5.16 -3.86
N GLU A 38 7.58 4.18 -4.67
CA GLU A 38 6.37 4.30 -5.49
C GLU A 38 5.13 4.51 -4.61
N ILE A 39 4.91 3.66 -3.59
CA ILE A 39 3.71 3.79 -2.75
C ILE A 39 3.68 5.11 -1.97
N LEU A 40 4.84 5.67 -1.61
CA LEU A 40 4.91 6.90 -0.83
C LEU A 40 4.71 8.16 -1.66
N SER A 41 5.05 8.16 -2.94
CA SER A 41 4.82 9.30 -3.83
C SER A 41 3.42 9.25 -4.46
N PRO A 42 2.54 10.24 -4.17
CA PRO A 42 1.26 10.37 -4.87
C PRO A 42 1.41 10.41 -6.40
N GLU A 43 2.47 11.05 -6.88
CA GLU A 43 2.77 11.19 -8.30
C GLU A 43 3.19 9.86 -8.92
N ALA A 44 4.06 9.08 -8.25
CA ALA A 44 4.54 7.80 -8.76
C ALA A 44 3.45 6.73 -8.73
N ARG A 45 2.69 6.62 -7.62
CA ARG A 45 1.61 5.63 -7.50
C ARG A 45 0.40 5.93 -8.39
N GLY A 46 0.19 7.20 -8.74
CA GLY A 46 -0.91 7.66 -9.59
C GLY A 46 -2.27 7.12 -9.15
N ASP A 47 -3.10 6.74 -10.13
CA ASP A 47 -4.46 6.24 -9.91
C ASP A 47 -4.52 4.69 -9.84
N HIS A 48 -3.39 4.04 -9.55
CA HIS A 48 -3.28 2.57 -9.57
C HIS A 48 -3.56 1.92 -8.22
N TYR A 49 -3.48 2.67 -7.13
CA TYR A 49 -3.51 2.14 -5.76
C TYR A 49 -4.82 2.41 -5.04
N TYR A 50 -5.35 1.37 -4.40
CA TYR A 50 -6.63 1.42 -3.70
C TYR A 50 -6.49 0.90 -2.28
N GLN A 51 -7.20 1.55 -1.35
CA GLN A 51 -7.40 1.10 0.01
C GLN A 51 -8.75 0.38 0.16
N VAL A 52 -8.78 -0.64 1.01
CA VAL A 52 -10.00 -1.32 1.43
C VAL A 52 -10.27 -0.93 2.87
N LEU A 53 -11.41 -0.31 3.13
CA LEU A 53 -11.82 0.12 4.47
C LEU A 53 -12.94 -0.78 5.01
N LYS A 54 -12.82 -1.18 6.28
CA LYS A 54 -13.86 -1.87 7.05
C LYS A 54 -14.12 -1.07 8.32
N ASN A 55 -15.35 -0.61 8.51
CA ASN A 55 -15.71 0.31 9.61
C ASN A 55 -14.84 1.58 9.65
N ASP A 56 -14.52 2.12 8.47
CA ASP A 56 -13.65 3.29 8.27
C ASP A 56 -12.18 3.09 8.72
N GLU A 57 -11.77 1.86 9.06
CA GLU A 57 -10.38 1.48 9.33
C GLU A 57 -9.73 0.79 8.12
N LEU A 58 -8.42 1.01 7.95
CA LEU A 58 -7.61 0.38 6.90
C LEU A 58 -7.54 -1.13 7.11
N TYR A 59 -8.11 -1.88 6.17
CA TYR A 59 -8.17 -3.35 6.22
C TYR A 59 -7.24 -4.02 5.23
N GLY A 60 -6.90 -3.34 4.14
CA GLY A 60 -6.11 -3.90 3.03
C GLY A 60 -5.82 -2.85 1.97
N PHE A 61 -4.94 -3.19 1.03
CA PHE A 61 -4.72 -2.41 -0.18
C PHE A 61 -4.47 -3.34 -1.37
N PHE A 62 -4.60 -2.81 -2.58
CA PHE A 62 -4.20 -3.49 -3.81
C PHE A 62 -3.86 -2.46 -4.89
N CYS A 63 -3.16 -2.90 -5.93
CA CYS A 63 -2.82 -2.09 -7.10
C CYS A 63 -3.33 -2.76 -8.38
N LEU A 64 -3.67 -1.95 -9.39
CA LEU A 64 -4.07 -2.41 -10.72
C LEU A 64 -3.21 -1.71 -11.79
N PHE A 65 -2.30 -2.47 -12.37
CA PHE A 65 -1.48 -2.03 -13.50
C PHE A 65 -2.02 -2.61 -14.81
N PRO A 66 -2.06 -1.82 -15.90
CA PRO A 66 -2.34 -2.36 -17.22
C PRO A 66 -1.27 -3.38 -17.63
N VAL A 67 -1.70 -4.41 -18.35
CA VAL A 67 -0.84 -5.51 -18.87
C VAL A 67 -0.25 -5.12 -20.22
#